data_AF-A0A9W9FRG6-F1
#
_entry.id   AF-A0A9W9FRG6-F1
#
_cell.length_a   1.000
_cell.length_b   1.000
_cell.length_c   1.000
_cell.angle_alpha   90.00
_cell.angle_beta   90.00
_cell.angle_gamma   90.00
#
_symmetry.space_group_name_H-M   'P 1'
#
loop_
_entity.id
_entity.type
_entity.pdbx_description
1 polymer ?
#
loop_
_entity_poly.entity_id
_entity_poly.type
_entity_poly.pdbx_seq_one_letter_code
_entity_poly.pdbx_strand_id
1 'polypeptide(L)'
;MDTKMTRRSIRILARTTSPSYMRESPTWSGRMEMVTKGTSTFVTHDQRHKTPGDDYSYWRPVTEWENPIWGWVVLNYVDNGIQIFLPDGTFYREVRLTAPNAPQYASASAKWLPFPPPEPIPQNEQIDRLIKKLTNDRAYLQAFLAMANESQAQSSSSSAPSAYAGFLTSLVGRPLALVNAGWSLELSIDEKKNQALSGAERQAVYLLPGPGKTCYDFPIKLGDKDRASDGLVGYFHLHDTGENEELKPGDELDLSSIYTYYVGEDKSGKLKDISDPNANPPPKVTSFWLAPKNYMGDDEETLMKKAKLYARNWNQKLKVFGAIIDPFLPITTFSSILPMNNLQLPPWTWQQAMQKMTAFFHLGPMVVTADVEKYHKNTEDSKPLLPDYQLDPTRDPTVKNSAVGLPALRTGNWAWLQPFLKDSGPEQEYKALGLGKVDSAPGYEPGPYTALEGYLQLKQPIVRPDVNEKEGPA
;
A
#
# COMPACT_ATOMS: atom_id res chain seq x y z
N MET A 1 41.31 18.16 -71.21
CA MET A 1 40.40 18.05 -72.36
C MET A 1 38.99 18.00 -71.79
N ASP A 2 38.42 19.18 -71.57
CA ASP A 2 37.56 19.90 -72.54
C ASP A 2 36.14 19.32 -72.52
N THR A 3 35.22 19.97 -71.80
CA THR A 3 34.22 20.97 -72.27
C THR A 3 32.99 20.29 -72.88
N LYS A 4 31.74 20.76 -72.78
CA LYS A 4 31.06 22.02 -72.40
C LYS A 4 29.61 21.60 -72.10
N MET A 5 28.93 22.06 -71.03
CA MET A 5 28.28 23.38 -70.88
C MET A 5 27.22 23.74 -71.95
N THR A 6 25.95 23.81 -71.54
CA THR A 6 24.98 24.92 -71.78
C THR A 6 23.69 24.54 -71.02
N ARG A 7 23.22 25.12 -69.90
CA ARG A 7 23.04 26.51 -69.41
C ARG A 7 22.22 27.40 -70.34
N ARG A 8 21.08 27.90 -69.81
CA ARG A 8 20.56 29.30 -69.81
C ARG A 8 19.02 29.30 -69.87
N SER A 9 18.25 30.18 -69.21
CA SER A 9 18.54 31.46 -68.52
C SER A 9 17.30 31.92 -67.72
N ILE A 10 17.39 32.43 -66.46
CA ILE A 10 17.70 33.79 -65.95
C ILE A 10 16.48 34.70 -65.69
N ARG A 11 16.31 35.11 -64.42
CA ARG A 11 16.27 36.50 -63.88
C ARG A 11 16.12 36.40 -62.34
N ILE A 12 17.14 36.62 -61.52
CA ILE A 12 17.73 37.88 -60.97
C ILE A 12 16.71 38.79 -60.26
N LEU A 13 16.83 38.86 -58.93
CA LEU A 13 17.05 40.11 -58.19
C LEU A 13 17.55 39.81 -56.76
N ALA A 14 18.65 40.44 -56.39
CA ALA A 14 19.24 40.39 -55.06
C ALA A 14 18.84 41.65 -54.27
N ARG A 15 18.49 41.49 -52.97
CA ARG A 15 19.01 42.28 -51.84
C ARG A 15 18.29 41.97 -50.51
N THR A 16 19.08 41.45 -49.55
CA THR A 16 19.16 41.82 -48.12
C THR A 16 17.89 42.23 -47.34
N THR A 17 17.52 41.43 -46.32
CA THR A 17 17.39 41.82 -44.88
C THR A 17 16.89 40.64 -44.00
N SER A 18 17.53 40.48 -42.83
CA SER A 18 17.22 39.79 -41.56
C SER A 18 16.28 38.55 -41.47
N PRO A 19 16.64 37.55 -40.62
CA PRO A 19 15.80 36.38 -40.35
C PRO A 19 14.71 36.71 -39.32
N SER A 20 13.46 36.56 -39.73
CA SER A 20 12.29 36.62 -38.86
C SER A 20 12.21 35.36 -37.98
N TYR A 21 12.45 35.56 -36.68
CA TYR A 21 12.02 34.67 -35.60
C TYR A 21 10.50 34.44 -35.69
N MET A 22 10.05 33.24 -36.05
CA MET A 22 8.74 32.76 -35.63
C MET A 22 8.88 32.22 -34.20
N ARG A 23 8.44 33.01 -33.23
CA ARG A 23 8.15 32.52 -31.88
C ARG A 23 6.88 31.69 -31.96
N GLU A 24 7.00 30.38 -31.84
CA GLU A 24 5.90 29.58 -31.31
C GLU A 24 5.69 30.03 -29.86
N SER A 25 4.53 30.65 -29.60
CA SER A 25 4.08 30.95 -28.26
C SER A 25 3.84 29.63 -27.51
N PRO A 26 4.52 29.37 -26.37
CA PRO A 26 4.21 28.21 -25.57
C PRO A 26 2.76 28.34 -25.08
N THR A 27 2.00 27.26 -25.18
CA THR A 27 0.68 27.15 -24.55
C THR A 27 0.79 27.48 -23.06
N TRP A 28 -0.29 27.99 -22.47
CA TRP A 28 -0.33 28.37 -21.05
C TRP A 28 0.14 27.25 -20.10
N SER A 29 -0.07 25.98 -20.46
CA SER A 29 0.44 24.82 -19.72
C SER A 29 1.97 24.77 -19.69
N GLY A 30 2.64 24.98 -20.82
CA GLY A 30 4.10 24.93 -20.91
C GLY A 30 4.82 26.09 -20.20
N ARG A 31 4.13 27.23 -19.94
CA ARG A 31 4.69 28.31 -19.11
C ARG A 31 4.53 28.07 -17.61
N MET A 32 3.53 27.30 -17.17
CA MET A 32 3.38 26.95 -15.76
C MET A 32 4.38 25.88 -15.30
N GLU A 33 4.71 24.91 -16.15
CA GLU A 33 5.73 23.88 -15.82
C GLU A 33 7.12 24.45 -15.49
N MET A 34 7.48 25.61 -16.06
CA MET A 34 8.74 26.30 -15.72
C MET A 34 8.69 27.07 -14.38
N VAL A 35 7.52 27.15 -13.73
CA VAL A 35 7.28 28.03 -12.57
C VAL A 35 6.78 27.27 -11.35
N THR A 36 6.31 26.02 -11.48
CA THR A 36 5.81 25.22 -10.35
C THR A 36 6.24 23.76 -10.45
N LYS A 37 6.54 23.14 -9.30
CA LYS A 37 6.91 21.74 -9.15
C LYS A 37 5.91 21.04 -8.22
N GLY A 38 5.12 20.13 -8.79
CA GLY A 38 4.31 19.20 -8.02
C GLY A 38 5.18 18.06 -7.52
N THR A 39 5.14 17.77 -6.22
CA THR A 39 5.90 16.67 -5.62
C THR A 39 4.95 15.67 -4.99
N SER A 40 5.20 14.39 -5.23
CA SER A 40 4.55 13.26 -4.57
C SER A 40 5.64 12.38 -3.97
N THR A 41 5.41 11.86 -2.77
CA THR A 41 6.39 10.98 -2.10
C THR A 41 5.68 10.11 -1.07
N PHE A 42 6.20 8.92 -0.82
CA PHE A 42 5.84 8.19 0.40
C PHE A 42 6.48 8.86 1.62
N VAL A 43 5.80 8.79 2.75
CA VAL A 43 6.22 9.46 3.99
C VAL A 43 6.20 8.52 5.18
N THR A 44 7.01 8.83 6.18
CA THR A 44 7.04 8.16 7.48
C THR A 44 7.14 9.18 8.61
N HIS A 45 6.73 8.79 9.81
CA HIS A 45 6.85 9.62 11.01
C HIS A 45 8.33 9.75 11.39
N ASP A 46 8.80 10.99 11.55
CA ASP A 46 10.16 11.25 12.04
C ASP A 46 10.18 11.15 13.58
N GLN A 47 10.67 10.03 14.10
CA GLN A 47 10.78 9.78 15.54
C GLN A 47 11.59 10.87 16.28
N ARG A 48 12.44 11.62 15.57
CA ARG A 48 13.23 12.72 16.15
C ARG A 48 12.44 14.00 16.35
N HIS A 49 11.21 14.11 15.84
CA HIS A 49 10.38 15.31 15.90
C HIS A 49 10.15 15.84 17.33
N LYS A 50 10.23 14.99 18.35
CA LYS A 50 10.07 15.38 19.77
C LYS A 50 11.38 15.70 20.49
N THR A 51 12.50 15.81 19.78
CA THR A 51 13.82 16.03 20.39
C THR A 51 14.05 17.53 20.65
N PRO A 52 14.37 17.96 21.89
CA PRO A 52 14.61 19.37 22.20
C PRO A 52 15.63 20.01 21.25
N GLY A 53 15.21 21.04 20.50
CA GLY A 53 16.00 21.67 19.44
C GLY A 53 15.37 21.58 18.04
N ASP A 54 14.27 20.83 17.88
CA ASP A 54 13.28 20.81 16.79
C ASP A 54 13.76 21.23 15.39
N ASP A 55 14.73 20.52 14.82
CA ASP A 55 15.07 20.65 13.41
C ASP A 55 14.29 19.66 12.51
N TYR A 56 13.31 18.91 13.05
CA TYR A 56 12.59 17.86 12.33
C TYR A 56 11.08 18.11 12.26
N SER A 57 10.48 17.72 11.13
CA SER A 57 9.04 17.74 10.88
C SER A 57 8.41 16.41 11.31
N TYR A 58 7.13 16.43 11.69
CA TYR A 58 6.41 15.22 12.07
C TYR A 58 6.44 14.15 10.96
N TRP A 59 6.08 14.53 9.73
CA TRP A 59 6.21 13.70 8.54
C TRP A 59 7.50 14.03 7.81
N ARG A 60 8.15 13.03 7.23
CA ARG A 60 9.23 13.20 6.27
C ARG A 60 9.12 12.19 5.12
N PRO A 61 9.67 12.49 3.94
CA PRO A 61 9.86 11.49 2.89
C PRO A 61 10.61 10.26 3.42
N VAL A 62 10.20 9.08 2.95
CA VAL A 62 10.98 7.86 3.16
C VAL A 62 12.29 7.94 2.38
N THR A 63 13.34 7.36 2.95
CA THR A 63 14.62 7.19 2.25
C THR A 63 14.59 5.93 1.37
N GLU A 64 15.58 5.79 0.49
CA GLU A 64 15.71 4.64 -0.43
C GLU A 64 15.90 3.28 0.28
N TRP A 65 16.17 3.29 1.59
CA TRP A 65 16.43 2.12 2.43
C TRP A 65 15.27 1.81 3.40
N GLU A 66 14.19 2.59 3.35
CA GLU A 66 13.06 2.45 4.25
C GLU A 66 11.83 1.93 3.52
N ASN A 67 11.11 0.99 4.15
CA ASN A 67 9.87 0.48 3.58
C ASN A 67 8.71 1.46 3.90
N PRO A 68 8.05 2.06 2.89
CA PRO A 68 6.91 2.96 3.10
C PRO A 68 5.61 2.25 3.50
N ILE A 69 5.61 0.92 3.48
CA ILE A 69 4.43 0.09 3.74
C ILE A 69 4.31 -0.11 5.24
N TRP A 70 3.16 0.24 5.81
CA TRP A 70 2.86 0.05 7.23
C TRP A 70 1.97 -1.18 7.50
N GLY A 71 1.51 -1.86 6.45
CA GLY A 71 0.81 -3.14 6.54
C GLY A 71 0.32 -3.66 5.20
N TRP A 72 -0.18 -4.88 5.20
CA TRP A 72 -0.77 -5.53 4.03
C TRP A 72 -2.12 -6.13 4.34
N VAL A 73 -2.95 -6.19 3.30
CA VAL A 73 -4.30 -6.73 3.34
C VAL A 73 -4.44 -7.72 2.18
N VAL A 74 -4.84 -8.95 2.49
CA VAL A 74 -5.18 -9.98 1.50
C VAL A 74 -6.62 -10.41 1.75
N LEU A 75 -7.42 -10.42 0.70
CA LEU A 75 -8.81 -10.89 0.78
C LEU A 75 -8.81 -12.42 0.82
N ASN A 76 -9.52 -13.01 1.77
CA ASN A 76 -9.75 -14.44 1.81
C ASN A 76 -11.18 -14.72 1.36
N TYR A 77 -11.30 -15.20 0.11
CA TYR A 77 -12.60 -15.48 -0.52
C TYR A 77 -13.31 -16.69 0.07
N VAL A 78 -12.59 -17.59 0.77
CA VAL A 78 -13.17 -18.82 1.32
C VAL A 78 -14.04 -18.53 2.53
N ASP A 79 -13.64 -17.59 3.39
CA ASP A 79 -14.33 -17.26 4.64
C ASP A 79 -14.94 -15.85 4.65
N ASN A 80 -14.96 -15.16 3.50
CA ASN A 80 -15.33 -13.74 3.38
C ASN A 80 -14.61 -12.88 4.43
N GLY A 81 -13.33 -13.16 4.63
CA GLY A 81 -12.46 -12.49 5.58
C GLY A 81 -11.34 -11.69 4.91
N ILE A 82 -10.57 -11.03 5.76
CA ILE A 82 -9.37 -10.29 5.41
C ILE A 82 -8.24 -10.83 6.28
N GLN A 83 -7.14 -11.17 5.63
CA GLN A 83 -5.87 -11.48 6.28
C GLN A 83 -5.00 -10.24 6.28
N ILE A 84 -4.38 -9.98 7.42
CA ILE A 84 -3.59 -8.79 7.65
C ILE A 84 -2.17 -9.23 7.95
N PHE A 85 -1.21 -8.61 7.29
CA PHE A 85 0.22 -8.88 7.47
C PHE A 85 0.95 -7.59 7.84
N LEU A 86 2.05 -7.76 8.57
CA LEU A 86 2.97 -6.69 8.91
C LEU A 86 3.74 -6.18 7.68
N PRO A 87 4.40 -5.00 7.75
CA PRO A 87 5.19 -4.44 6.65
C PRO A 87 6.10 -5.42 5.90
N ASP A 88 6.71 -6.35 6.64
CA ASP A 88 7.66 -7.34 6.13
C ASP A 88 7.02 -8.62 5.56
N GLY A 89 5.69 -8.69 5.51
CA GLY A 89 4.93 -9.84 5.03
C GLY A 89 4.66 -10.93 6.07
N THR A 90 5.02 -10.72 7.35
CA THR A 90 4.69 -11.65 8.44
C THR A 90 3.19 -11.62 8.72
N PHE A 91 2.55 -12.78 8.82
CA PHE A 91 1.13 -12.88 9.15
C PHE A 91 0.84 -12.28 10.52
N TYR A 92 -0.17 -11.42 10.60
CA TYR A 92 -0.54 -10.75 11.83
C TYR A 92 -1.82 -11.30 12.44
N ARG A 93 -2.93 -11.33 11.69
CA ARG A 93 -4.21 -11.94 12.08
C ARG A 93 -5.22 -11.90 10.94
N GLU A 94 -6.34 -12.58 11.15
CA GLU A 94 -7.50 -12.51 10.26
C GLU A 94 -8.68 -11.77 10.93
N VAL A 95 -9.48 -11.12 10.09
CA VAL A 95 -10.75 -10.48 10.46
C VAL A 95 -11.83 -11.02 9.52
N ARG A 96 -12.98 -11.41 10.06
CA ARG A 96 -14.00 -12.17 9.34
C ARG A 96 -15.39 -11.60 9.55
N LEU A 97 -16.22 -11.80 8.53
CA LEU A 97 -17.65 -11.60 8.66
C LEU A 97 -18.27 -12.77 9.42
N THR A 98 -18.76 -12.50 10.62
CA THR A 98 -19.45 -13.48 11.45
C THR A 98 -20.96 -13.44 11.25
N ALA A 99 -21.71 -14.39 11.82
CA ALA A 99 -23.17 -14.26 11.85
C ALA A 99 -23.57 -12.99 12.63
N PRO A 100 -24.70 -12.33 12.30
CA PRO A 100 -25.13 -11.08 12.98
C PRO A 100 -25.22 -11.18 14.51
N ASN A 101 -25.49 -12.38 15.03
CA ASN A 101 -25.62 -12.65 16.46
C ASN A 101 -24.37 -13.28 17.09
N ALA A 102 -23.28 -13.38 16.33
CA ALA A 102 -22.04 -13.95 16.83
C ALA A 102 -21.40 -12.99 17.85
N PRO A 103 -20.75 -13.53 18.90
CA PRO A 103 -19.98 -12.72 19.83
C PRO A 103 -18.88 -11.93 19.11
N GLN A 104 -18.56 -10.73 19.59
CA GLN A 104 -17.61 -9.81 18.95
C GLN A 104 -16.20 -10.40 18.75
N TYR A 105 -15.79 -11.33 19.62
CA TYR A 105 -14.52 -12.06 19.50
C TYR A 105 -14.48 -13.05 18.34
N ALA A 106 -15.62 -13.45 17.78
CA ALA A 106 -15.66 -14.33 16.61
C ALA A 106 -15.24 -13.59 15.33
N SER A 107 -15.30 -12.25 15.33
CA SER A 107 -15.05 -11.43 14.13
C SER A 107 -13.57 -11.19 13.85
N ALA A 108 -12.67 -11.46 14.79
CA ALA A 108 -11.23 -11.36 14.53
C ALA A 108 -10.45 -12.37 15.37
N SER A 109 -9.53 -13.11 14.72
CA SER A 109 -8.66 -14.06 15.43
C SER A 109 -7.74 -13.31 16.39
N ALA A 110 -7.28 -13.94 17.47
CA ALA A 110 -6.31 -13.28 18.34
C ALA A 110 -5.02 -12.96 17.57
N LYS A 111 -4.31 -11.91 18.01
CA LYS A 111 -3.05 -11.50 17.36
C LYS A 111 -2.10 -12.68 17.25
N TRP A 112 -1.46 -12.81 16.11
CA TRP A 112 -0.46 -13.82 15.75
C TRP A 112 -0.99 -15.24 15.56
N LEU A 113 -2.22 -15.57 15.97
CA LEU A 113 -2.72 -16.94 15.85
C LEU A 113 -2.70 -17.43 14.41
N PRO A 114 -2.17 -18.63 14.13
CA PRO A 114 -1.81 -19.71 15.06
C PRO A 114 -0.38 -19.65 15.62
N PHE A 115 0.41 -18.65 15.23
CA PHE A 115 1.80 -18.48 15.62
C PHE A 115 1.94 -17.75 16.96
N PRO A 116 3.03 -18.01 17.71
CA PRO A 116 3.41 -17.15 18.82
C PRO A 116 3.83 -15.76 18.33
N PRO A 117 3.73 -14.72 19.17
CA PRO A 117 4.21 -13.38 18.84
C PRO A 117 5.72 -13.40 18.59
N PRO A 118 6.24 -12.58 17.65
CA PRO A 118 7.67 -12.39 17.47
C PRO A 118 8.29 -11.64 18.66
N GLU A 119 9.58 -11.90 18.91
CA GLU A 119 10.39 -11.17 19.88
C GLU A 119 11.48 -10.38 19.15
N PRO A 120 11.53 -9.03 19.27
CA PRO A 120 10.60 -8.17 20.01
C PRO A 120 9.24 -8.00 19.31
N ILE A 121 8.19 -7.72 20.08
CA ILE A 121 6.85 -7.45 19.53
C ILE A 121 6.88 -6.11 18.79
N PRO A 122 6.61 -6.09 17.48
CA PRO A 122 6.63 -4.85 16.70
C PRO A 122 5.50 -3.91 17.10
N GLN A 123 5.81 -2.62 17.19
CA GLN A 123 4.84 -1.56 17.44
C GLN A 123 4.06 -1.27 16.16
N ASN A 124 2.75 -1.49 16.22
CA ASN A 124 1.87 -1.58 15.06
C ASN A 124 0.55 -0.83 15.31
N GLU A 125 0.62 0.33 15.96
CA GLU A 125 -0.56 1.05 16.44
C GLU A 125 -1.52 1.45 15.31
N GLN A 126 -0.99 1.89 14.16
CA GLN A 126 -1.79 2.31 13.01
C GLN A 126 -2.61 1.14 12.43
N ILE A 127 -1.97 -0.01 12.21
CA ILE A 127 -2.64 -1.21 11.71
C ILE A 127 -3.59 -1.81 12.75
N ASP A 128 -3.26 -1.74 14.05
CA ASP A 128 -4.14 -2.16 15.14
C ASP A 128 -5.44 -1.34 15.17
N ARG A 129 -5.38 -0.04 14.88
CA ARG A 129 -6.58 0.81 14.81
C ARG A 129 -7.45 0.48 13.61
N LEU A 130 -6.85 0.21 12.45
CA LEU A 130 -7.60 -0.26 11.27
C LEU A 130 -8.30 -1.59 11.58
N ILE A 131 -7.58 -2.54 12.19
CA ILE A 131 -8.16 -3.82 12.63
C ILE A 131 -9.31 -3.61 13.59
N LYS A 132 -9.17 -2.69 14.55
CA LYS A 132 -10.23 -2.36 15.50
C LYS A 132 -11.49 -1.87 14.79
N LYS A 133 -11.35 -1.05 13.74
CA LYS A 133 -12.49 -0.62 12.90
C LYS A 133 -13.12 -1.79 12.15
N LEU A 134 -12.30 -2.61 11.48
CA LEU A 134 -12.76 -3.79 10.75
C LEU A 134 -13.45 -4.83 11.65
N THR A 135 -13.02 -4.96 12.90
CA THR A 135 -13.59 -5.93 13.86
C THR A 135 -14.87 -5.43 14.50
N ASN A 136 -14.91 -4.14 14.86
CA ASN A 136 -16.00 -3.58 15.67
C ASN A 136 -17.18 -3.08 14.83
N ASP A 137 -16.95 -2.80 13.54
CA ASP A 137 -17.98 -2.30 12.64
C ASP A 137 -18.14 -3.26 11.45
N ARG A 138 -19.16 -4.12 11.55
CA ARG A 138 -19.48 -5.10 10.50
C ARG A 138 -19.72 -4.42 9.15
N ALA A 139 -20.44 -3.29 9.14
CA ALA A 139 -20.73 -2.58 7.91
C ALA A 139 -19.44 -2.04 7.28
N TYR A 140 -18.50 -1.57 8.11
CA TYR A 140 -17.18 -1.17 7.65
C TYR A 140 -16.40 -2.32 7.02
N LEU A 141 -16.37 -3.51 7.63
CA LEU A 141 -15.72 -4.69 7.03
C LEU A 141 -16.36 -5.11 5.71
N GLN A 142 -17.69 -5.15 5.64
CA GLN A 142 -18.42 -5.46 4.40
C GLN A 142 -18.10 -4.47 3.30
N ALA A 143 -18.11 -3.17 3.62
CA ALA A 143 -17.80 -2.11 2.68
C ALA A 143 -16.33 -2.17 2.22
N PHE A 144 -15.39 -2.45 3.13
CA PHE A 144 -13.98 -2.65 2.80
C PHE A 144 -13.78 -3.83 1.83
N LEU A 145 -14.41 -4.99 2.10
CA LEU A 145 -14.36 -6.16 1.23
C LEU A 145 -14.94 -5.85 -0.16
N ALA A 146 -16.08 -5.16 -0.23
CA ALA A 146 -16.71 -4.77 -1.48
C ALA A 146 -15.80 -3.85 -2.31
N MET A 147 -15.25 -2.80 -1.70
CA MET A 147 -14.30 -1.87 -2.32
C MET A 147 -13.06 -2.62 -2.86
N ALA A 148 -12.47 -3.50 -2.04
CA ALA A 148 -11.27 -4.24 -2.42
C ALA A 148 -11.56 -5.23 -3.56
N ASN A 149 -12.70 -5.94 -3.52
CA ASN A 149 -13.12 -6.84 -4.60
C ASN A 149 -13.37 -6.09 -5.91
N GLU A 150 -14.07 -4.95 -5.87
CA GLU A 150 -14.39 -4.16 -7.07
C GLU A 150 -13.11 -3.58 -7.71
N SER A 151 -12.19 -3.05 -6.89
CA SER A 151 -10.91 -2.56 -7.39
C SER A 151 -10.07 -3.67 -8.05
N GLN A 152 -10.01 -4.85 -7.45
CA GLN A 152 -9.28 -5.99 -8.01
C GLN A 152 -9.92 -6.52 -9.30
N ALA A 153 -11.25 -6.51 -9.39
CA ALA A 153 -11.96 -6.90 -10.61
C ALA A 153 -11.59 -5.98 -11.79
N GLN A 154 -11.46 -4.68 -11.56
CA GLN A 154 -11.06 -3.71 -12.61
C GLN A 154 -9.57 -3.82 -12.96
N SER A 155 -8.70 -3.97 -11.96
CA SER A 155 -7.26 -4.14 -12.14
C SER A 155 -6.86 -5.50 -12.74
N SER A 156 -7.78 -6.45 -12.87
CA SER A 156 -7.52 -7.74 -13.55
C SER A 156 -7.19 -7.59 -15.05
N SER A 157 -7.47 -6.42 -15.63
CA SER A 157 -7.09 -6.07 -17.00
C SER A 157 -5.59 -5.70 -17.15
N SER A 158 -4.93 -5.29 -16.07
CA SER A 158 -3.47 -5.09 -16.05
C SER A 158 -2.79 -6.37 -15.55
N SER A 159 -1.96 -6.98 -16.40
CA SER A 159 -1.22 -8.18 -16.02
C SER A 159 -0.37 -7.87 -14.79
N ALA A 160 -0.54 -8.64 -13.71
CA ALA A 160 0.37 -8.55 -12.58
C ALA A 160 1.81 -8.80 -13.08
N PRO A 161 2.82 -8.14 -12.51
CA PRO A 161 4.21 -8.32 -12.94
C PRO A 161 4.56 -9.81 -13.02
N SER A 162 5.38 -10.21 -13.99
CA SER A 162 5.83 -11.61 -14.13
C SER A 162 6.42 -12.16 -12.83
N ALA A 163 7.11 -11.30 -12.07
CA ALA A 163 7.60 -11.59 -10.73
C ALA A 163 6.48 -11.98 -9.74
N TYR A 164 5.30 -11.38 -9.83
CA TYR A 164 4.14 -11.74 -9.00
C TYR A 164 3.41 -12.99 -9.50
N ALA A 165 3.25 -13.15 -10.83
CA ALA A 165 2.64 -14.34 -11.44
C ALA A 165 3.39 -15.65 -11.09
N GLY A 166 4.66 -15.53 -10.68
CA GLY A 166 5.46 -16.61 -10.13
C GLY A 166 4.94 -17.17 -8.80
N PHE A 167 4.24 -16.39 -7.96
CA PHE A 167 3.81 -16.81 -6.62
C PHE A 167 2.39 -17.41 -6.60
N LEU A 168 2.16 -18.56 -5.94
CA LEU A 168 0.81 -19.10 -5.70
C LEU A 168 -0.08 -18.19 -4.83
N THR A 169 0.46 -17.16 -4.15
CA THR A 169 -0.37 -16.15 -3.47
C THR A 169 -1.34 -15.44 -4.42
N SER A 170 -1.04 -15.43 -5.73
CA SER A 170 -1.97 -15.01 -6.79
C SER A 170 -3.30 -15.78 -6.80
N LEU A 171 -3.36 -17.01 -6.27
CA LEU A 171 -4.61 -17.78 -6.14
C LEU A 171 -5.41 -17.42 -4.89
N VAL A 172 -4.76 -16.89 -3.85
CA VAL A 172 -5.40 -16.54 -2.57
C VAL A 172 -6.06 -15.17 -2.70
N GLY A 173 -5.38 -14.25 -3.37
CA GLY A 173 -5.88 -12.91 -3.65
C GLY A 173 -4.73 -11.95 -3.93
N ARG A 174 -5.01 -10.87 -4.66
CA ARG A 174 -4.03 -9.80 -4.90
C ARG A 174 -3.82 -9.03 -3.59
N PRO A 175 -2.59 -8.92 -3.06
CA PRO A 175 -2.34 -8.17 -1.84
C PRO A 175 -2.47 -6.67 -2.09
N LEU A 176 -3.09 -5.97 -1.15
CA LEU A 176 -3.14 -4.51 -1.11
C LEU A 176 -2.15 -4.00 -0.07
N ALA A 177 -1.36 -2.99 -0.42
CA ALA A 177 -0.42 -2.34 0.47
C ALA A 177 -1.10 -1.16 1.17
N LEU A 178 -0.77 -0.99 2.45
CA LEU A 178 -1.16 0.16 3.26
C LEU A 178 0.05 1.07 3.38
N VAL A 179 -0.05 2.31 2.91
CA VAL A 179 1.06 3.27 2.84
C VAL A 179 0.64 4.65 3.37
N ASN A 180 1.61 5.49 3.70
CA ASN A 180 1.38 6.92 3.90
C ASN A 180 2.07 7.69 2.76
N ALA A 181 1.36 8.62 2.14
CA ALA A 181 1.87 9.39 1.00
C ALA A 181 1.53 10.88 1.15
N GLY A 182 2.43 11.73 0.66
CA GLY A 182 2.33 13.18 0.74
C GLY A 182 2.44 13.86 -0.61
N TRP A 183 1.64 14.91 -0.79
CA TRP A 183 1.66 15.76 -1.98
C TRP A 183 1.89 17.22 -1.61
N SER A 184 2.66 17.93 -2.44
CA SER A 184 2.91 19.35 -2.24
C SER A 184 3.11 20.07 -3.57
N LEU A 185 2.92 21.39 -3.55
CA LEU A 185 3.07 22.25 -4.72
C LEU A 185 4.02 23.42 -4.40
N GLU A 186 5.26 23.31 -4.87
CA GLU A 186 6.28 24.34 -4.67
C GLU A 186 6.37 25.24 -5.91
N LEU A 187 6.38 26.56 -5.70
CA LEU A 187 6.70 27.51 -6.78
C LEU A 187 8.22 27.57 -6.98
N SER A 188 8.69 27.66 -8.21
CA SER A 188 10.11 27.83 -8.54
C SER A 188 10.64 29.23 -8.17
N ILE A 189 9.75 30.22 -8.09
CA ILE A 189 10.03 31.61 -7.72
C ILE A 189 8.91 32.16 -6.83
N ASP A 190 9.15 33.32 -6.23
CA ASP A 190 8.12 34.08 -5.51
C ASP A 190 6.91 34.37 -6.42
N GLU A 191 5.74 34.58 -5.81
CA GLU A 191 4.53 34.93 -6.56
C GLU A 191 4.74 36.26 -7.30
N LYS A 192 4.42 36.27 -8.60
CA LYS A 192 4.48 37.51 -9.38
C LYS A 192 3.33 38.42 -8.97
N LYS A 193 3.67 39.68 -8.73
CA LYS A 193 2.69 40.74 -8.46
C LYS A 193 2.20 41.34 -9.78
N ASN A 194 0.99 41.90 -9.76
CA ASN A 194 0.44 42.64 -10.89
C ASN A 194 1.45 43.71 -11.38
N GLN A 195 1.73 43.73 -12.68
CA GLN A 195 2.65 44.66 -13.34
C GLN A 195 1.92 45.74 -14.15
N ALA A 196 0.59 45.80 -14.07
CA ALA A 196 -0.21 46.81 -14.76
C ALA A 196 0.09 48.21 -14.18
N LEU A 197 0.34 49.17 -15.07
CA LEU A 197 0.63 50.57 -14.73
C LEU A 197 -0.61 51.36 -14.28
N SER A 198 -1.80 50.92 -14.69
CA SER A 198 -3.08 51.56 -14.39
C SER A 198 -3.77 50.85 -13.22
N GLY A 199 -3.85 51.51 -12.07
CA GLY A 199 -4.64 51.08 -10.91
C GLY A 199 -4.14 49.79 -10.28
N ALA A 200 -3.49 49.90 -9.13
CA ALA A 200 -3.19 48.76 -8.27
C ALA A 200 -4.48 48.20 -7.67
N GLU A 201 -5.33 47.58 -8.49
CA GLU A 201 -6.44 46.79 -7.96
C GLU A 201 -5.85 45.70 -7.07
N ARG A 202 -6.38 45.64 -5.85
CA ARG A 202 -5.93 44.70 -4.84
C ARG A 202 -6.23 43.30 -5.37
N GLN A 203 -5.19 42.51 -5.56
CA GLN A 203 -5.33 41.16 -6.07
C GLN A 203 -6.27 40.36 -5.15
N ALA A 204 -7.35 39.83 -5.72
CA ALA A 204 -8.38 39.15 -4.95
C ALA A 204 -7.92 37.80 -4.40
N VAL A 205 -7.01 37.12 -5.12
CA VAL A 205 -6.49 35.80 -4.77
C VAL A 205 -4.98 35.74 -5.00
N TYR A 206 -4.26 35.24 -4.00
CA TYR A 206 -2.80 35.09 -3.99
C TYR A 206 -2.40 33.62 -4.19
N LEU A 207 -1.17 33.38 -4.61
CA LEU A 207 -0.62 32.03 -4.71
C LEU A 207 0.12 31.63 -3.43
N LEU A 208 0.70 32.60 -2.71
CA LEU A 208 1.44 32.32 -1.49
C LEU A 208 0.68 32.79 -0.24
N PRO A 209 0.66 31.95 0.83
CA PRO A 209 0.06 32.31 2.11
C PRO A 209 0.68 33.56 2.72
N GLY A 210 -0.15 34.37 3.38
CA GLY A 210 0.30 35.52 4.13
C GLY A 210 -0.84 36.21 4.90
N PRO A 211 -0.51 37.07 5.88
CA PRO A 211 -1.51 37.74 6.71
C PRO A 211 -2.52 38.52 5.86
N GLY A 212 -3.82 38.22 6.04
CA GLY A 212 -4.91 38.89 5.32
C GLY A 212 -4.98 38.61 3.81
N LYS A 213 -4.32 37.53 3.34
CA LYS A 213 -4.40 37.08 1.94
C LYS A 213 -5.34 35.89 1.81
N THR A 214 -6.29 35.98 0.89
CA THR A 214 -7.03 34.81 0.40
C THR A 214 -6.17 34.10 -0.63
N CYS A 215 -5.83 32.83 -0.38
CA CYS A 215 -4.94 32.05 -1.24
C CYS A 215 -5.75 31.09 -2.11
N TYR A 216 -5.25 30.84 -3.32
CA TYR A 216 -5.81 29.82 -4.18
C TYR A 216 -5.33 28.45 -3.72
N ASP A 217 -6.29 27.57 -3.48
CA ASP A 217 -6.06 26.18 -3.14
C ASP A 217 -6.29 25.31 -4.37
N PHE A 218 -5.26 24.58 -4.79
CA PHE A 218 -5.30 23.76 -6.00
C PHE A 218 -5.96 22.41 -5.70
N PRO A 219 -7.10 22.08 -6.34
CA PRO A 219 -7.66 20.75 -6.22
C PRO A 219 -6.76 19.73 -6.93
N ILE A 220 -6.49 18.61 -6.26
CA ILE A 220 -5.77 17.47 -6.82
C ILE A 220 -6.70 16.26 -6.89
N LYS A 221 -6.81 15.64 -8.07
CA LYS A 221 -7.48 14.34 -8.22
C LYS A 221 -6.46 13.26 -7.91
N LEU A 222 -6.76 12.43 -6.92
CA LEU A 222 -5.98 11.24 -6.58
C LEU A 222 -6.61 10.03 -7.24
N GLY A 223 -5.81 9.29 -8.00
CA GLY A 223 -6.21 8.09 -8.73
C GLY A 223 -7.24 8.34 -9.83
N ASP A 224 -7.54 7.29 -10.59
CA ASP A 224 -8.62 7.29 -11.58
C ASP A 224 -9.07 5.85 -11.89
N LYS A 225 -10.29 5.46 -11.50
CA LYS A 225 -10.77 4.08 -11.73
C LYS A 225 -10.87 3.69 -13.21
N ASP A 226 -11.10 4.67 -14.08
CA ASP A 226 -11.22 4.42 -15.53
C ASP A 226 -9.85 4.14 -16.18
N ARG A 227 -8.76 4.29 -15.42
CA ARG A 227 -7.40 3.94 -15.84
C ARG A 227 -6.98 2.62 -15.20
N ALA A 228 -6.91 1.58 -16.02
CA ALA A 228 -6.39 0.26 -15.62
C ALA A 228 -4.95 0.27 -15.07
N SER A 229 -4.20 1.35 -15.31
CA SER A 229 -2.83 1.55 -14.82
C SER A 229 -2.74 2.33 -13.50
N ASP A 230 -3.87 2.65 -12.86
CA ASP A 230 -3.89 3.34 -11.57
C ASP A 230 -4.01 2.34 -10.41
N GLY A 231 -3.16 2.50 -9.40
CA GLY A 231 -3.09 1.62 -8.25
C GLY A 231 -3.86 2.09 -7.03
N LEU A 232 -4.55 3.23 -7.07
CA LEU A 232 -5.29 3.72 -5.89
C LEU A 232 -6.56 2.90 -5.68
N VAL A 233 -6.68 2.24 -4.53
CA VAL A 233 -7.91 1.56 -4.11
C VAL A 233 -8.75 2.48 -3.22
N GLY A 234 -8.11 3.19 -2.29
CA GLY A 234 -8.79 4.18 -1.45
C GLY A 234 -7.80 4.92 -0.57
N TYR A 235 -8.27 5.97 0.11
CA TYR A 235 -7.44 6.75 1.02
C TYR A 235 -8.19 7.25 2.26
N PHE A 236 -7.42 7.64 3.26
CA PHE A 236 -7.82 8.20 4.54
C PHE A 236 -7.23 9.60 4.70
N HIS A 237 -8.02 10.52 5.23
CA HIS A 237 -7.48 11.80 5.68
C HIS A 237 -6.74 11.64 7.00
N LEU A 238 -5.85 12.59 7.30
CA LEU A 238 -5.40 12.79 8.67
C LEU A 238 -6.57 13.30 9.53
N HIS A 239 -6.51 13.06 10.84
CA HIS A 239 -7.41 13.75 11.77
C HIS A 239 -7.27 15.26 11.62
N ASP A 240 -8.40 15.96 11.72
CA ASP A 240 -8.41 17.42 11.88
C ASP A 240 -8.04 17.74 13.33
N THR A 241 -6.75 17.59 13.64
CA THR A 241 -6.20 18.07 14.89
C THR A 241 -6.18 19.59 14.76
N GLY A 242 -7.10 20.27 15.45
CA GLY A 242 -7.12 21.73 15.49
C GLY A 242 -5.75 22.29 15.92
N GLU A 243 -5.55 23.61 15.82
CA GLU A 243 -4.23 24.26 15.97
C GLU A 243 -3.43 23.92 17.25
N ASN A 244 -4.06 23.31 18.27
CA ASN A 244 -3.45 22.97 19.56
C ASN A 244 -3.36 21.46 19.87
N GLU A 245 -3.82 20.57 18.99
CA GLU A 245 -3.66 19.12 19.19
C GLU A 245 -2.54 18.57 18.30
N GLU A 246 -1.58 17.85 18.90
CA GLU A 246 -0.51 17.20 18.16
C GLU A 246 -0.98 15.85 17.60
N LEU A 247 -0.57 15.56 16.36
CA LEU A 247 -0.69 14.22 15.79
C LEU A 247 0.01 13.20 16.68
N LYS A 248 -0.70 12.12 17.01
CA LYS A 248 -0.15 11.03 17.83
C LYS A 248 0.36 9.93 16.90
N PRO A 249 1.64 9.52 17.03
CA PRO A 249 2.19 8.43 16.23
C PRO A 249 1.28 7.20 16.30
N GLY A 250 0.93 6.64 15.15
CA GLY A 250 0.01 5.50 15.05
C GLY A 250 -1.47 5.83 15.16
N ASP A 251 -1.87 7.08 15.40
CA ASP A 251 -3.26 7.57 15.42
C ASP A 251 -3.42 8.83 14.56
N GLU A 252 -2.73 8.87 13.42
CA GLU A 252 -2.74 10.05 12.55
C GLU A 252 -3.94 10.06 11.60
N LEU A 253 -4.44 8.89 11.21
CA LEU A 253 -5.48 8.73 10.20
C LEU A 253 -6.89 8.72 10.80
N ASP A 254 -7.80 9.48 10.18
CA ASP A 254 -9.23 9.28 10.38
C ASP A 254 -9.71 8.05 9.60
N LEU A 255 -9.83 6.94 10.33
CA LEU A 255 -10.30 5.66 9.81
C LEU A 255 -11.85 5.53 9.84
N SER A 256 -12.59 6.62 10.07
CA SER A 256 -14.06 6.60 10.13
C SER A 256 -14.69 6.27 8.77
N SER A 257 -14.07 6.73 7.68
CA SER A 257 -14.54 6.59 6.31
C SER A 257 -13.37 6.33 5.36
N ILE A 258 -13.62 5.64 4.26
CA ILE A 258 -12.64 5.38 3.19
C ILE A 258 -13.07 6.15 1.95
N TYR A 259 -12.19 6.98 1.41
CA TYR A 259 -12.44 7.73 0.19
C TYR A 259 -11.98 6.91 -1.01
N THR A 260 -12.88 6.60 -1.93
CA THR A 260 -12.64 5.62 -3.00
C THR A 260 -13.56 5.83 -4.20
N TYR A 261 -13.13 5.37 -5.38
CA TYR A 261 -13.98 5.28 -6.56
C TYR A 261 -14.85 4.01 -6.59
N TYR A 262 -14.57 3.06 -5.70
CA TYR A 262 -15.14 1.71 -5.66
C TYR A 262 -16.15 1.60 -4.53
N VAL A 263 -17.29 2.25 -4.71
CA VAL A 263 -18.38 2.27 -3.71
C VAL A 263 -19.44 1.20 -3.94
N GLY A 264 -19.49 0.61 -5.14
CA GLY A 264 -20.49 -0.38 -5.53
C GLY A 264 -21.92 -0.02 -5.10
N GLU A 265 -22.59 -0.96 -4.44
CA GLU A 265 -23.91 -0.76 -3.83
C GLU A 265 -23.84 -0.49 -2.32
N ASP A 266 -22.70 -0.03 -1.78
CA ASP A 266 -22.57 0.27 -0.36
C ASP A 266 -23.56 1.36 0.08
N LYS A 267 -24.40 1.02 1.06
CA LYS A 267 -25.36 1.95 1.69
C LYS A 267 -24.96 2.30 3.12
N SER A 268 -23.83 1.80 3.61
CA SER A 268 -23.39 2.03 4.99
C SER A 268 -22.86 3.45 5.22
N GLY A 269 -22.49 4.16 4.16
CA GLY A 269 -21.89 5.49 4.20
C GLY A 269 -20.44 5.49 4.69
N LYS A 270 -19.82 4.30 4.82
CA LYS A 270 -18.42 4.12 5.20
C LYS A 270 -17.49 4.39 4.03
N LEU A 271 -17.93 4.11 2.81
CA LEU A 271 -17.23 4.53 1.60
C LEU A 271 -17.72 5.91 1.15
N LYS A 272 -16.78 6.78 0.78
CA LYS A 272 -17.03 8.11 0.23
C LYS A 272 -16.65 8.10 -1.24
N ASP A 273 -17.66 8.22 -2.10
CA ASP A 273 -17.48 8.23 -3.55
C ASP A 273 -16.78 9.50 -4.00
N ILE A 274 -15.51 9.38 -4.40
CA ILE A 274 -14.70 10.49 -4.91
C ILE A 274 -14.92 10.74 -6.41
N SER A 275 -15.77 9.96 -7.08
CA SER A 275 -16.21 10.27 -8.44
C SER A 275 -17.25 11.40 -8.49
N ASP A 276 -17.95 11.67 -7.37
CA ASP A 276 -18.80 12.84 -7.20
C ASP A 276 -18.06 13.97 -6.46
N PRO A 277 -17.48 14.94 -7.18
CA PRO A 277 -16.73 16.04 -6.56
C PRO A 277 -17.61 17.03 -5.78
N ASN A 278 -18.94 16.98 -5.93
CA ASN A 278 -19.83 17.85 -5.15
C ASN A 278 -20.09 17.25 -3.75
N ALA A 279 -20.28 15.93 -3.69
CA ALA A 279 -20.47 15.23 -2.42
C ALA A 279 -19.14 15.08 -1.66
N ASN A 280 -18.06 14.70 -2.37
CA ASN A 280 -16.74 14.48 -1.79
C ASN A 280 -15.70 15.26 -2.61
N PRO A 281 -15.45 16.54 -2.27
CA PRO A 281 -14.56 17.38 -3.05
C PRO A 281 -13.12 16.85 -3.03
N PRO A 282 -12.39 17.00 -4.15
CA PRO A 282 -11.01 16.56 -4.24
C PRO A 282 -10.16 17.28 -3.17
N PRO A 283 -9.14 16.60 -2.62
CA PRO A 283 -8.21 17.25 -1.71
C PRO A 283 -7.55 18.45 -2.35
N LYS A 284 -7.22 19.44 -1.53
CA LYS A 284 -6.60 20.67 -1.99
C LYS A 284 -5.19 20.82 -1.43
N VAL A 285 -4.30 21.37 -2.26
CA VAL A 285 -2.94 21.74 -1.89
C VAL A 285 -2.74 23.23 -2.08
N THR A 286 -2.24 23.90 -1.05
CA THR A 286 -1.85 25.31 -1.12
C THR A 286 -0.42 25.39 -1.64
N SER A 287 -0.16 26.25 -2.62
CA SER A 287 1.20 26.47 -3.08
C SER A 287 2.06 27.16 -2.03
N PHE A 288 3.35 26.85 -2.04
CA PHE A 288 4.33 27.50 -1.17
C PHE A 288 5.60 27.83 -1.94
N TRP A 289 6.42 28.71 -1.36
CA TRP A 289 7.75 29.02 -1.85
C TRP A 289 8.68 29.21 -0.66
N LEU A 290 9.77 28.45 -0.65
CA LEU A 290 10.83 28.59 0.34
C LEU A 290 11.98 29.38 -0.29
N ALA A 291 12.08 30.66 0.04
CA ALA A 291 13.08 31.55 -0.54
C ALA A 291 14.51 31.02 -0.28
N PRO A 292 15.30 30.63 -1.30
CA PRO A 292 16.60 29.98 -1.11
C PRO A 292 17.58 30.80 -0.25
N LYS A 293 17.52 32.13 -0.37
CA LYS A 293 18.32 33.07 0.43
C LYS A 293 18.16 32.90 1.94
N ASN A 294 17.02 32.40 2.43
CA ASN A 294 16.77 32.19 3.86
C ASN A 294 17.52 30.97 4.42
N TYR A 295 18.02 30.11 3.53
CA TYR A 295 18.64 28.83 3.82
C TYR A 295 20.11 28.74 3.37
N MET A 296 20.72 29.88 3.03
CA MET A 296 22.16 29.97 2.79
C MET A 296 22.90 30.12 4.14
N GLY A 297 24.14 29.67 4.19
CA GLY A 297 25.05 29.85 5.33
C GLY A 297 26.42 30.34 4.84
N ASP A 298 27.08 31.16 5.65
CA ASP A 298 28.40 31.73 5.33
C ASP A 298 29.55 30.74 5.60
N ASP A 299 29.28 29.72 6.41
CA ASP A 299 30.18 28.63 6.78
C ASP A 299 29.45 27.26 6.71
N GLU A 300 30.22 26.17 6.76
CA GLU A 300 29.71 24.79 6.61
C GLU A 300 28.73 24.38 7.71
N GLU A 301 28.98 24.78 8.96
CA GLU A 301 28.11 24.45 10.10
C GLU A 301 26.75 25.15 9.96
N THR A 302 26.77 26.45 9.65
CA THR A 302 25.56 27.23 9.39
C THR A 302 24.80 26.69 8.20
N LEU A 303 25.49 26.33 7.10
CA LEU A 303 24.87 25.77 5.91
C LEU A 303 24.16 24.44 6.22
N MET A 304 24.80 23.55 6.96
CA MET A 304 24.21 22.27 7.36
C MET A 304 22.96 22.45 8.23
N LYS A 305 22.98 23.40 9.17
CA LYS A 305 21.81 23.74 9.99
C LYS A 305 20.66 24.30 9.14
N LYS A 306 20.97 25.19 8.20
CA LYS A 306 20.00 25.80 7.29
C LYS A 306 19.41 24.79 6.30
N ALA A 307 20.20 23.83 5.82
CA ALA A 307 19.72 22.73 4.98
C ALA A 307 18.71 21.85 5.72
N LYS A 308 18.97 21.51 7.00
CA LYS A 308 18.00 20.79 7.85
C LYS A 308 16.72 21.60 8.05
N LEU A 309 16.84 22.90 8.31
CA LEU A 309 15.69 23.79 8.43
C LEU A 309 14.87 23.88 7.12
N TYR A 310 15.53 23.91 5.96
CA TYR A 310 14.86 23.85 4.66
C TYR A 310 14.06 22.55 4.52
N ALA A 311 14.69 21.41 4.77
CA ALA A 311 14.03 20.10 4.69
C ALA A 311 12.82 20.02 5.63
N ARG A 312 12.96 20.48 6.89
CA ARG A 312 11.86 20.58 7.86
C ARG A 312 10.71 21.43 7.32
N ASN A 313 11.00 22.65 6.89
CA ASN A 313 9.99 23.59 6.43
C ASN A 313 9.30 23.11 5.15
N TRP A 314 10.02 22.39 4.30
CA TRP A 314 9.48 21.78 3.08
C TRP A 314 8.56 20.61 3.41
N ASN A 315 8.99 19.71 4.29
CA ASN A 315 8.20 18.56 4.73
C ASN A 315 6.89 18.97 5.41
N GLN A 316 6.88 20.09 6.14
CA GLN A 316 5.65 20.68 6.73
C GLN A 316 4.62 21.14 5.68
N LYS A 317 4.99 21.23 4.39
CA LYS A 317 4.08 21.59 3.29
C LYS A 317 3.47 20.38 2.59
N LEU A 318 3.83 19.16 2.99
CA LEU A 318 3.22 17.95 2.48
C LEU A 318 1.79 17.81 3.03
N LYS A 319 0.81 17.69 2.13
CA LYS A 319 -0.52 17.20 2.46
C LYS A 319 -0.48 15.67 2.45
N VAL A 320 -0.54 15.07 3.63
CA VAL A 320 -0.37 13.62 3.83
C VAL A 320 -1.72 12.91 3.90
N PHE A 321 -1.76 11.69 3.38
CA PHE A 321 -2.90 10.76 3.41
C PHE A 321 -2.39 9.35 3.72
N GLY A 322 -3.21 8.56 4.40
CA GLY A 322 -3.06 7.10 4.40
C GLY A 322 -3.71 6.56 3.13
N ALA A 323 -3.07 5.62 2.44
CA ALA A 323 -3.61 5.06 1.19
C ALA A 323 -3.59 3.53 1.21
N ILE A 324 -4.63 2.95 0.60
CA ILE A 324 -4.76 1.54 0.25
C ILE A 324 -4.45 1.47 -1.24
N ILE A 325 -3.41 0.73 -1.61
CA ILE A 325 -2.93 0.69 -2.98
C ILE A 325 -2.67 -0.72 -3.47
N ASP A 326 -2.81 -0.88 -4.77
CA ASP A 326 -2.23 -1.98 -5.52
C ASP A 326 -0.71 -1.76 -5.61
N PRO A 327 0.13 -2.61 -5.01
CA PRO A 327 1.57 -2.38 -4.91
C PRO A 327 2.29 -2.43 -6.27
N PHE A 328 1.63 -2.96 -7.30
CA PHE A 328 2.23 -3.16 -8.63
C PHE A 328 1.96 -1.99 -9.58
N LEU A 329 1.05 -1.08 -9.23
CA LEU A 329 0.62 0.03 -10.06
C LEU A 329 0.96 1.38 -9.39
N PRO A 330 1.26 2.43 -10.16
CA PRO A 330 1.44 3.77 -9.60
C PRO A 330 0.12 4.38 -9.13
N ILE A 331 0.18 5.26 -8.14
CA ILE A 331 -0.89 6.21 -7.82
C ILE A 331 -0.74 7.40 -8.78
N THR A 332 -1.70 7.60 -9.68
CA THR A 332 -1.68 8.78 -10.57
C THR A 332 -2.30 9.97 -9.86
N THR A 333 -1.66 11.13 -9.96
CA THR A 333 -2.18 12.40 -9.44
C THR A 333 -2.38 13.36 -10.60
N PHE A 334 -3.55 13.99 -10.64
CA PHE A 334 -3.89 14.99 -11.64
C PHE A 334 -4.13 16.34 -10.96
N SER A 335 -3.69 17.38 -11.65
CA SER A 335 -4.07 18.75 -11.34
C SER A 335 -4.47 19.46 -12.63
N SER A 336 -5.17 20.58 -12.52
CA SER A 336 -5.55 21.38 -13.68
C SER A 336 -4.38 22.16 -14.31
N ILE A 337 -3.21 22.20 -13.66
CA ILE A 337 -2.10 23.09 -14.02
C ILE A 337 -0.78 22.38 -14.29
N LEU A 338 -0.56 21.20 -13.71
CA LEU A 338 0.66 20.41 -13.84
C LEU A 338 0.40 19.10 -14.56
N PRO A 339 1.42 18.55 -15.23
CA PRO A 339 1.42 17.19 -15.73
C PRO A 339 1.01 16.16 -14.69
N MET A 340 0.54 15.02 -15.19
CA MET A 340 0.26 13.85 -14.37
C MET A 340 1.53 13.42 -13.64
N ASN A 341 1.39 13.16 -12.34
CA ASN A 341 2.48 12.68 -11.50
C ASN A 341 2.15 11.28 -10.97
N ASN A 342 3.10 10.34 -11.13
CA ASN A 342 2.93 8.94 -10.74
C ASN A 342 3.80 8.63 -9.52
N LEU A 343 3.18 8.19 -8.43
CA LEU A 343 3.88 7.70 -7.24
C LEU A 343 3.82 6.18 -7.19
N GLN A 344 4.96 5.49 -7.32
CA GLN A 344 5.02 4.03 -7.39
C GLN A 344 5.95 3.45 -6.32
N LEU A 345 5.54 2.34 -5.71
CA LEU A 345 6.38 1.59 -4.78
C LEU A 345 7.60 0.98 -5.52
N PRO A 346 8.82 1.16 -5.01
CA PRO A 346 9.99 0.45 -5.53
C PRO A 346 9.80 -1.08 -5.42
N PRO A 347 10.17 -1.89 -6.43
CA PRO A 347 9.94 -3.33 -6.42
C PRO A 347 10.44 -4.07 -5.18
N TRP A 348 11.59 -3.67 -4.64
CA TRP A 348 12.20 -4.32 -3.49
C TRP A 348 11.33 -4.23 -2.21
N THR A 349 10.49 -3.19 -2.07
CA THR A 349 9.69 -2.99 -0.85
C THR A 349 8.61 -4.05 -0.69
N TRP A 350 8.09 -4.55 -1.82
CA TRP A 350 7.05 -5.57 -1.82
C TRP A 350 7.59 -6.97 -2.10
N GLN A 351 8.68 -7.13 -2.86
CA GLN A 351 9.27 -8.45 -3.14
C GLN A 351 9.65 -9.22 -1.87
N GLN A 352 10.28 -8.54 -0.91
CA GLN A 352 10.66 -9.16 0.37
C GLN A 352 9.44 -9.64 1.16
N ALA A 353 8.37 -8.84 1.18
CA ALA A 353 7.12 -9.21 1.85
C ALA A 353 6.42 -10.39 1.16
N MET A 354 6.37 -10.39 -0.18
CA MET A 354 5.76 -11.47 -0.96
C MET A 354 6.48 -12.81 -0.79
N GLN A 355 7.78 -12.82 -0.52
CA GLN A 355 8.53 -14.04 -0.21
C GLN A 355 8.16 -14.66 1.15
N LYS A 356 7.60 -13.88 2.07
CA LYS A 356 7.12 -14.40 3.36
C LYS A 356 5.64 -14.77 3.34
N MET A 357 4.85 -14.08 2.52
CA MET A 357 3.42 -14.37 2.39
C MET A 357 3.21 -15.73 1.72
N THR A 358 2.58 -16.65 2.45
CA THR A 358 2.19 -17.96 1.96
C THR A 358 0.68 -18.08 1.95
N ALA A 359 0.15 -18.97 1.12
CA ALA A 359 -1.28 -19.24 1.16
C ALA A 359 -1.67 -19.80 2.53
N PHE A 360 -2.66 -19.17 3.14
CA PHE A 360 -3.08 -19.43 4.49
C PHE A 360 -4.60 -19.44 4.53
N PHE A 361 -5.20 -20.46 5.12
CA PHE A 361 -6.64 -20.58 5.24
C PHE A 361 -6.98 -21.10 6.62
N HIS A 362 -8.11 -20.69 7.15
CA HIS A 362 -8.67 -21.33 8.32
C HIS A 362 -9.86 -22.15 7.87
N LEU A 363 -9.80 -23.45 8.19
CA LEU A 363 -10.72 -24.48 7.74
C LEU A 363 -11.36 -25.16 8.95
N GLY A 364 -12.68 -25.26 8.93
CA GLY A 364 -13.44 -26.01 9.93
C GLY A 364 -14.85 -25.47 10.17
N PRO A 365 -15.70 -26.21 10.90
CA PRO A 365 -15.46 -27.59 11.32
C PRO A 365 -15.55 -28.56 10.11
N MET A 366 -14.61 -29.49 10.01
CA MET A 366 -14.58 -30.48 8.94
C MET A 366 -14.51 -31.90 9.50
N VAL A 367 -15.27 -32.83 8.90
CA VAL A 367 -15.36 -34.20 9.40
C VAL A 367 -14.27 -35.05 8.74
N VAL A 368 -13.40 -35.61 9.57
CA VAL A 368 -12.36 -36.57 9.16
C VAL A 368 -12.63 -37.94 9.76
N THR A 369 -12.06 -38.97 9.14
CA THR A 369 -12.34 -40.35 9.48
C THR A 369 -11.49 -40.91 10.62
N ALA A 370 -10.36 -40.25 10.93
CA ALA A 370 -9.54 -40.51 12.09
C ALA A 370 -9.19 -39.19 12.80
N ASP A 371 -9.17 -39.22 14.13
CA ASP A 371 -8.77 -38.07 14.94
C ASP A 371 -7.27 -37.77 14.76
N VAL A 372 -6.88 -36.53 15.06
CA VAL A 372 -5.48 -36.13 15.16
C VAL A 372 -4.81 -36.78 16.37
N GLU A 373 -3.50 -37.01 16.27
CA GLU A 373 -2.75 -37.57 17.39
C GLU A 373 -2.89 -36.71 18.65
N LYS A 374 -2.96 -37.36 19.83
CA LYS A 374 -3.10 -36.68 21.11
C LYS A 374 -1.89 -35.80 21.41
N TYR A 375 -2.11 -34.72 22.15
CA TYR A 375 -1.04 -33.85 22.60
C TYR A 375 -0.02 -34.62 23.45
N HIS A 376 1.21 -34.77 22.94
CA HIS A 376 2.36 -35.27 23.69
C HIS A 376 3.31 -34.13 24.00
N LYS A 377 3.43 -33.76 25.28
CA LYS A 377 4.45 -32.82 25.78
C LYS A 377 5.76 -33.59 25.93
N ASN A 378 6.88 -33.07 25.43
CA ASN A 378 8.23 -33.61 25.58
C ASN A 378 8.62 -34.84 24.72
N THR A 379 8.13 -34.96 23.49
CA THR A 379 8.82 -35.78 22.47
C THR A 379 9.68 -34.89 21.59
N GLU A 380 10.88 -35.35 21.20
CA GLU A 380 11.78 -34.64 20.26
C GLU A 380 11.09 -34.29 18.93
N ASP A 381 9.98 -34.96 18.61
CA ASP A 381 9.15 -34.79 17.42
C ASP A 381 8.03 -33.73 17.54
N SER A 382 7.76 -33.20 18.74
CA SER A 382 6.70 -32.20 18.97
C SER A 382 7.28 -30.78 19.05
N LYS A 383 7.41 -30.11 17.91
CA LYS A 383 7.90 -28.72 17.85
C LYS A 383 6.74 -27.72 17.80
N PRO A 384 6.69 -26.72 18.70
CA PRO A 384 5.74 -25.62 18.57
C PRO A 384 6.01 -24.84 17.28
N LEU A 385 5.00 -24.15 16.77
CA LEU A 385 5.20 -23.20 15.69
C LEU A 385 6.13 -22.06 16.14
N LEU A 386 7.03 -21.65 15.24
CA LEU A 386 7.94 -20.54 15.49
C LEU A 386 7.29 -19.21 15.10
N PRO A 387 7.68 -18.07 15.72
CA PRO A 387 7.08 -16.77 15.42
C PRO A 387 7.34 -16.23 14.00
N ASP A 388 8.21 -16.88 13.22
CA ASP A 388 8.70 -16.39 11.93
C ASP A 388 7.75 -16.68 10.75
N TYR A 389 6.60 -17.33 11.03
CA TYR A 389 5.57 -17.69 10.03
C TYR A 389 6.06 -18.67 8.95
N GLN A 390 7.29 -19.20 9.07
CA GLN A 390 7.89 -20.07 8.07
C GLN A 390 7.78 -21.55 8.46
N LEU A 391 7.35 -22.37 7.50
CA LEU A 391 7.28 -23.83 7.65
C LEU A 391 8.32 -24.53 6.74
N ASP A 392 9.46 -23.89 6.51
CA ASP A 392 10.45 -24.29 5.51
C ASP A 392 10.92 -25.76 5.68
N PRO A 393 10.99 -26.58 4.61
CA PRO A 393 11.47 -27.96 4.62
C PRO A 393 12.84 -28.18 5.27
N THR A 394 13.74 -27.19 5.33
CA THR A 394 15.01 -27.37 6.08
C THR A 394 14.79 -27.55 7.58
N ARG A 395 13.64 -27.10 8.10
CA ARG A 395 13.22 -27.18 9.50
C ARG A 395 11.80 -27.75 9.64
N ASP A 396 11.35 -28.59 8.71
CA ASP A 396 9.95 -29.02 8.58
C ASP A 396 9.32 -29.25 9.97
N PRO A 397 8.41 -28.35 10.42
CA PRO A 397 7.85 -28.42 11.75
C PRO A 397 6.75 -29.48 11.85
N THR A 398 6.42 -30.18 10.74
CA THR A 398 5.41 -31.22 10.78
C THR A 398 5.84 -32.40 11.62
N VAL A 399 4.94 -32.86 12.50
CA VAL A 399 5.15 -34.05 13.31
C VAL A 399 5.27 -35.27 12.38
N LYS A 400 6.36 -36.02 12.51
CA LYS A 400 6.62 -37.21 11.68
C LYS A 400 5.51 -38.25 11.90
N ASN A 401 5.09 -38.89 10.80
CA ASN A 401 4.02 -39.90 10.77
C ASN A 401 2.63 -39.41 11.21
N SER A 402 2.47 -38.09 11.42
CA SER A 402 1.19 -37.48 11.78
C SER A 402 0.65 -36.70 10.58
N ALA A 403 -0.54 -37.07 10.13
CA ALA A 403 -1.13 -36.46 8.95
C ALA A 403 -2.65 -36.35 9.06
N VAL A 404 -3.20 -35.22 8.64
CA VAL A 404 -4.66 -35.03 8.55
C VAL A 404 -5.14 -35.49 7.19
N GLY A 405 -6.10 -36.41 7.17
CA GLY A 405 -6.73 -36.89 5.96
C GLY A 405 -7.57 -35.79 5.29
N LEU A 406 -6.97 -35.06 4.35
CA LEU A 406 -7.65 -34.06 3.54
C LEU A 406 -7.73 -34.51 2.08
N PRO A 407 -8.82 -34.18 1.35
CA PRO A 407 -8.85 -34.37 -0.10
C PRO A 407 -7.62 -33.73 -0.74
N ALA A 408 -6.90 -34.50 -1.56
CA ALA A 408 -5.59 -34.10 -2.05
C ALA A 408 -5.64 -32.75 -2.80
N LEU A 409 -5.05 -31.71 -2.21
CA LEU A 409 -4.69 -30.49 -2.91
C LEU A 409 -3.56 -30.83 -3.88
N ARG A 410 -3.87 -30.89 -5.18
CA ARG A 410 -2.97 -31.42 -6.21
C ARG A 410 -1.68 -30.61 -6.42
N THR A 411 -1.60 -29.39 -5.88
CA THR A 411 -0.48 -28.46 -6.10
C THR A 411 -0.01 -27.88 -4.77
N GLY A 412 1.31 -27.89 -4.53
CA GLY A 412 1.95 -27.29 -3.36
C GLY A 412 2.17 -28.23 -2.18
N ASN A 413 3.14 -27.88 -1.34
CA ASN A 413 3.44 -28.59 -0.11
C ASN A 413 2.71 -27.89 1.05
N TRP A 414 1.69 -28.53 1.60
CA TRP A 414 0.79 -27.93 2.60
C TRP A 414 1.02 -28.56 3.98
N ALA A 415 0.71 -27.79 5.02
CA ALA A 415 0.68 -28.23 6.40
C ALA A 415 -0.67 -27.89 7.02
N TRP A 416 -1.17 -28.79 7.86
CA TRP A 416 -2.32 -28.54 8.74
C TRP A 416 -1.83 -28.06 10.10
N LEU A 417 -2.34 -26.94 10.59
CA LEU A 417 -1.99 -26.36 11.88
C LEU A 417 -3.13 -26.65 12.86
N GLN A 418 -2.89 -27.64 13.71
CA GLN A 418 -3.88 -28.15 14.66
C GLN A 418 -3.78 -27.43 16.01
N PRO A 419 -4.88 -26.87 16.55
CA PRO A 419 -4.93 -26.40 17.92
C PRO A 419 -4.94 -27.56 18.92
N PHE A 420 -4.16 -27.41 19.98
CA PHE A 420 -4.17 -28.26 21.17
C PHE A 420 -4.39 -27.41 22.42
N LEU A 421 -5.15 -27.93 23.39
CA LEU A 421 -5.27 -27.28 24.70
C LEU A 421 -4.01 -27.52 25.51
N LYS A 422 -3.49 -26.46 26.13
CA LYS A 422 -2.38 -26.56 27.07
C LYS A 422 -2.86 -27.16 28.39
N ASP A 423 -2.10 -28.08 28.98
CA ASP A 423 -2.48 -28.82 30.21
C ASP A 423 -2.89 -27.94 31.40
N SER A 424 -2.52 -26.65 31.39
CA SER A 424 -2.66 -25.72 32.52
C SER A 424 -3.49 -24.46 32.22
N GLY A 425 -4.41 -24.48 31.26
CA GLY A 425 -5.33 -23.35 31.03
C GLY A 425 -6.15 -23.44 29.73
N PRO A 426 -6.96 -22.41 29.43
CA PRO A 426 -7.72 -22.33 28.17
C PRO A 426 -6.87 -21.93 26.96
N GLU A 427 -5.56 -21.73 27.13
CA GLU A 427 -4.65 -21.33 26.06
C GLU A 427 -4.45 -22.45 25.05
N GLN A 428 -4.54 -22.11 23.77
CA GLN A 428 -4.31 -23.01 22.65
C GLN A 428 -2.86 -22.91 22.18
N GLU A 429 -2.24 -24.05 21.92
CA GLU A 429 -0.95 -24.17 21.26
C GLU A 429 -1.13 -24.89 19.92
N TYR A 430 -0.57 -24.33 18.85
CA TYR A 430 -0.72 -24.90 17.51
C TYR A 430 0.52 -25.70 17.12
N LYS A 431 0.30 -26.81 16.41
CA LYS A 431 1.37 -27.64 15.83
C LYS A 431 1.08 -27.95 14.37
N ALA A 432 2.15 -28.04 13.57
CA ALA A 432 2.04 -28.43 12.18
C ALA A 432 1.96 -29.97 12.06
N LEU A 433 1.01 -30.44 11.26
CA LEU A 433 0.82 -31.84 10.85
C LEU A 433 0.94 -31.92 9.32
N GLY A 434 1.36 -33.07 8.80
CA GLY A 434 1.35 -33.32 7.37
C GLY A 434 -0.09 -33.41 6.81
N LEU A 435 -0.21 -33.42 5.48
CA LEU A 435 -1.46 -33.80 4.83
C LEU A 435 -1.40 -35.25 4.36
N GLY A 436 -2.37 -36.05 4.80
CA GLY A 436 -2.60 -37.40 4.31
C GLY A 436 -3.45 -37.34 3.05
N LYS A 437 -3.07 -38.08 2.01
CA LYS A 437 -3.89 -38.17 0.78
C LYS A 437 -5.09 -39.06 1.06
N VAL A 438 -6.29 -38.47 1.06
CA VAL A 438 -7.54 -39.23 1.03
C VAL A 438 -7.99 -39.34 -0.42
N ASP A 439 -8.36 -40.56 -0.84
CA ASP A 439 -8.95 -40.77 -2.18
C ASP A 439 -10.32 -40.08 -2.25
N SER A 440 -10.67 -39.57 -3.43
CA SER A 440 -11.98 -38.95 -3.70
C SER A 440 -13.12 -39.97 -3.78
N ALA A 441 -12.82 -41.27 -3.77
CA ALA A 441 -13.82 -42.33 -3.76
C ALA A 441 -14.46 -42.48 -2.36
N PRO A 442 -15.78 -42.71 -2.25
CA PRO A 442 -16.43 -42.92 -0.96
C PRO A 442 -15.91 -44.20 -0.30
N GLY A 443 -15.18 -44.03 0.81
CA GLY A 443 -14.70 -45.12 1.66
C GLY A 443 -15.72 -45.49 2.75
N TYR A 444 -15.84 -46.78 3.06
CA TYR A 444 -16.65 -47.28 4.18
C TYR A 444 -15.80 -47.39 5.44
N GLU A 445 -15.23 -46.27 5.87
CA GLU A 445 -14.35 -46.25 7.04
C GLU A 445 -15.18 -46.34 8.33
N PRO A 446 -14.81 -47.21 9.28
CA PRO A 446 -15.56 -47.36 10.53
C PRO A 446 -15.39 -46.11 11.39
N GLY A 447 -16.50 -45.56 11.91
CA GLY A 447 -16.47 -44.46 12.86
C GLY A 447 -15.90 -44.85 14.24
N PRO A 448 -15.75 -43.89 15.17
CA PRO A 448 -16.31 -42.54 15.12
C PRO A 448 -15.51 -41.58 14.23
N TYR A 449 -16.23 -40.71 13.52
CA TYR A 449 -15.63 -39.58 12.81
C TYR A 449 -15.40 -38.39 13.74
N THR A 450 -14.37 -37.60 13.46
CA THR A 450 -13.99 -36.45 14.29
C THR A 450 -14.17 -35.15 13.51
N ALA A 451 -14.76 -34.14 14.15
CA ALA A 451 -14.80 -32.79 13.61
C ALA A 451 -13.51 -32.05 14.00
N LEU A 452 -12.77 -31.55 13.00
CA LEU A 452 -11.56 -30.77 13.18
C LEU A 452 -11.75 -29.33 12.71
N GLU A 453 -11.08 -28.41 13.40
CA GLU A 453 -10.96 -27.01 13.05
C GLU A 453 -9.50 -26.59 13.26
N GLY A 454 -8.95 -25.84 12.31
CA GLY A 454 -7.55 -25.45 12.32
C GLY A 454 -7.20 -24.60 11.12
N TYR A 455 -5.90 -24.44 10.88
CA TYR A 455 -5.39 -23.67 9.75
C TYR A 455 -4.70 -24.56 8.72
N LEU A 456 -4.77 -24.18 7.46
CA LEU A 456 -4.07 -24.80 6.36
C LEU A 456 -3.10 -23.78 5.77
N GLN A 457 -1.82 -24.11 5.75
CA GLN A 457 -0.78 -23.22 5.25
C GLN A 457 0.11 -23.90 4.22
N LEU A 458 0.46 -23.17 3.18
CA LEU A 458 1.46 -23.58 2.21
C LEU A 458 2.87 -23.41 2.81
N LYS A 459 3.67 -24.48 2.84
CA LYS A 459 4.97 -24.49 3.54
C LYS A 459 6.00 -23.53 2.95
N GLN A 460 5.91 -23.25 1.66
CA GLN A 460 6.79 -22.33 0.94
C GLN A 460 5.99 -21.57 -0.12
N PRO A 461 6.32 -20.30 -0.40
CA PRO A 461 5.81 -19.64 -1.60
C PRO A 461 6.28 -20.45 -2.80
N ILE A 462 5.34 -21.00 -3.59
CA ILE A 462 5.72 -21.62 -4.85
C ILE A 462 6.09 -20.50 -5.79
N VAL A 463 7.37 -20.43 -6.16
CA VAL A 463 7.87 -19.65 -7.27
C VAL A 463 7.82 -20.56 -8.50
N ARG A 464 7.12 -20.16 -9.57
CA ARG A 464 7.23 -20.87 -10.86
C ARG A 464 8.72 -20.93 -11.24
N PRO A 465 9.28 -22.11 -11.58
CA PRO A 465 10.68 -22.17 -12.01
C PRO A 465 10.86 -21.26 -13.23
N ASP A 466 11.96 -20.51 -13.25
CA ASP A 466 12.37 -19.75 -14.42
C ASP A 466 12.43 -20.69 -15.63
N VAL A 467 11.88 -20.25 -16.76
CA VAL A 467 11.81 -21.02 -18.02
C VAL A 467 13.22 -21.30 -18.61
N ASN A 468 14.31 -21.01 -17.89
CA ASN A 468 15.68 -21.18 -18.36
C ASN A 468 16.38 -22.47 -17.91
N GLU A 469 15.73 -23.36 -17.15
CA GLU A 469 16.29 -24.70 -16.88
C GLU A 469 15.72 -25.77 -17.83
N LYS A 470 15.81 -25.53 -19.14
CA LYS A 470 15.80 -26.60 -20.14
C LYS A 470 16.66 -26.21 -21.32
N GLU A 471 17.97 -26.44 -21.19
CA GLU A 471 18.85 -26.91 -22.26
C GLU A 471 20.22 -27.23 -21.64
N GLY A 472 20.33 -28.43 -21.06
CA GLY A 472 21.65 -29.05 -20.90
C GLY A 472 22.14 -29.47 -22.29
N PRO A 473 23.42 -29.24 -22.64
CA PRO A 473 23.94 -29.61 -23.95
C PRO A 473 23.93 -31.13 -24.11
N ALA A 474 23.65 -31.55 -25.34
CA ALA A 474 23.48 -32.92 -25.82
C ALA A 474 24.57 -33.91 -25.42
#